data_AF-A0A8T4J858-F1
#
_entry.id   AF-A0A8T4J858-F1
#
_cell.length_a   1.000
_cell.length_b   1.000
_cell.length_c   1.000
_cell.angle_alpha   90.00
_cell.angle_beta   90.00
_cell.angle_gamma   90.00
#
_symmetry.space_group_name_H-M   'P 1'
#
loop_
_entity.id
_entity.type
_entity.pdbx_description
1 polymer ?
#
loop_
_entity_poly.entity_id
_entity_poly.type
_entity_poly.pdbx_seq_one_letter_code
_entity_poly.pdbx_strand_id
1 'polypeptide(L)'
;SPPPFPSPPSPLALSTLFDRTPGVERFQIEQTAPSVLRVRMLLATDAEPDRVWHSVQHELARLLADNGARNVTLERAEEPPRQAPGGKYRTVVPLT
;
A
#
# COMPACT_ATOMS: atom_id res chain seq x y z
N SER A 1 -24.09 15.42 -9.46
CA SER A 1 -23.16 14.28 -9.47
C SER A 1 -22.40 14.21 -8.17
N PRO A 2 -22.11 13.02 -7.63
CA PRO A 2 -21.06 12.91 -6.62
C PRO A 2 -19.75 13.44 -7.21
N PRO A 3 -18.82 13.96 -6.40
CA PRO A 3 -17.52 14.39 -6.91
C PRO A 3 -16.82 13.22 -7.61
N PRO A 4 -15.97 13.48 -8.62
CA PRO A 4 -15.12 12.43 -9.17
C PRO A 4 -14.31 11.84 -8.02
N PHE A 5 -14.26 10.51 -7.96
CA PHE A 5 -13.42 9.82 -6.98
C PHE A 5 -11.99 10.37 -7.11
N PRO A 6 -11.29 10.64 -5.99
CA PRO A 6 -9.90 11.07 -6.05
C PRO A 6 -9.11 10.06 -6.88
N SER A 7 -8.26 10.57 -7.77
CA SER A 7 -7.38 9.73 -8.57
C SER A 7 -6.51 8.91 -7.61
N PRO A 8 -6.44 7.58 -7.77
CA PRO A 8 -5.53 6.79 -6.95
C PRO A 8 -4.09 7.28 -7.17
N PRO A 9 -3.23 7.28 -6.13
CA PRO A 9 -1.84 7.66 -6.28
C PRO A 9 -1.17 6.80 -7.35
N SER A 10 -0.25 7.40 -8.10
CA SER A 10 0.42 6.67 -9.17
C SER A 10 1.24 5.50 -8.61
N PRO A 11 1.40 4.40 -9.37
CA PRO A 11 2.26 3.29 -8.97
C PRO A 11 3.69 3.73 -8.63
N LEU A 12 4.21 4.76 -9.30
CA LEU A 12 5.53 5.32 -9.03
C LEU A 12 5.61 6.02 -7.66
N ALA A 13 4.58 6.79 -7.29
CA ALA A 13 4.52 7.45 -5.98
C ALA A 13 4.49 6.41 -4.84
N LEU A 14 3.74 5.33 -5.04
CA LEU A 14 3.71 4.21 -4.12
C LEU A 14 5.10 3.54 -4.02
N SER A 15 5.72 3.14 -5.14
CA SER A 15 7.07 2.55 -5.11
C SER A 15 8.08 3.45 -4.42
N THR A 16 8.08 4.76 -4.72
CA THR A 16 9.00 5.72 -4.11
C THR A 16 8.84 5.81 -2.58
N LEU A 17 7.60 5.72 -2.07
CA LEU A 17 7.33 5.72 -0.63
C LEU A 17 7.92 4.49 0.05
N PHE A 18 7.66 3.31 -0.50
CA PHE A 18 8.16 2.05 0.10
C PHE A 18 9.67 1.89 -0.05
N ASP A 19 10.26 2.30 -1.18
CA ASP A 19 11.72 2.30 -1.38
C ASP A 19 12.45 3.19 -0.35
N ARG A 20 11.77 4.22 0.17
CA ARG A 20 12.30 5.13 1.21
C ARG A 20 11.94 4.71 2.63
N THR A 21 11.15 3.65 2.81
CA THR A 21 10.74 3.18 4.14
C THR A 21 11.68 2.06 4.60
N PRO A 22 12.54 2.31 5.60
CA PRO A 22 13.48 1.28 6.08
C PRO A 22 12.74 0.05 6.61
N GLY A 23 13.28 -1.14 6.31
CA GLY A 23 12.74 -2.41 6.79
C GLY A 23 11.69 -3.06 5.90
N VAL A 24 11.29 -2.42 4.78
CA VAL A 24 10.46 -3.06 3.75
C VAL A 24 11.32 -3.55 2.59
N GLU A 25 11.31 -4.86 2.32
CA GLU A 25 12.00 -5.44 1.16
C GLU A 25 11.08 -5.55 -0.07
N ARG A 26 9.80 -5.81 0.17
CA ARG A 26 8.77 -5.88 -0.87
C ARG A 26 7.43 -5.50 -0.31
N PHE A 27 6.58 -4.94 -1.14
CA PHE A 27 5.21 -4.62 -0.76
C PHE A 27 4.23 -4.97 -1.88
N GLN A 28 2.96 -5.04 -1.50
CA GLN A 28 1.83 -5.13 -2.41
C GLN A 28 0.62 -4.47 -1.75
N ILE A 29 -0.13 -3.69 -2.53
CA ILE A 29 -1.37 -3.04 -2.11
C ILE A 29 -2.52 -3.71 -2.85
N GLU A 30 -3.51 -4.17 -2.08
CA GLU A 30 -4.75 -4.75 -2.58
C GLU A 30 -5.90 -3.81 -2.21
N GLN A 31 -6.70 -3.39 -3.19
CA GLN A 31 -7.95 -2.71 -2.90
C GLN A 31 -9.04 -3.77 -2.65
N THR A 32 -9.45 -3.91 -1.40
CA THR A 32 -10.42 -4.95 -0.97
C THR A 32 -11.85 -4.43 -0.92
N ALA A 33 -12.02 -3.12 -0.86
CA ALA A 33 -13.29 -2.42 -1.00
C ALA A 33 -13.03 -1.02 -1.60
N PRO A 34 -14.07 -0.28 -2.06
CA PRO A 34 -13.88 1.02 -2.71
C PRO A 34 -13.02 2.01 -1.91
N SER A 35 -13.08 1.96 -0.58
CA SER A 35 -12.32 2.82 0.34
C SER A 35 -11.43 2.04 1.32
N VAL A 36 -10.99 0.83 0.97
CA VAL A 36 -10.10 0.02 1.82
C VAL A 36 -8.91 -0.48 1.01
N LEU A 37 -7.71 -0.18 1.51
CA LEU A 37 -6.45 -0.71 0.98
C LEU A 37 -5.81 -1.63 2.02
N ARG A 38 -5.59 -2.88 1.63
CA ARG A 38 -4.84 -3.87 2.41
C ARG A 38 -3.39 -3.90 1.92
N VAL A 39 -2.46 -3.73 2.84
CA VAL A 39 -1.02 -3.65 2.55
C VAL A 39 -0.33 -4.94 3.01
N ARG A 40 0.26 -5.67 2.06
CA ARG A 40 1.13 -6.82 2.30
C ARG A 40 2.57 -6.38 2.24
N MET A 41 3.39 -6.78 3.21
CA MET A 41 4.81 -6.44 3.27
C MET A 41 5.65 -7.68 3.49
N LEU A 42 6.79 -7.74 2.82
CA LEU A 42 7.92 -8.57 3.20
C LEU A 42 8.91 -7.65 3.90
N LEU A 43 9.23 -7.98 5.15
CA LEU A 43 10.11 -7.18 6.00
C LEU A 43 11.54 -7.70 5.94
N ALA A 44 12.51 -6.82 6.18
CA ALA A 44 13.89 -7.22 6.39
C ALA A 44 14.04 -8.06 7.68
N THR A 45 15.05 -8.93 7.71
CA THR A 45 15.29 -9.89 8.81
C THR A 45 15.34 -9.26 10.21
N ASP A 46 15.83 -8.02 10.33
CA ASP A 46 16.04 -7.28 11.58
C ASP A 46 14.97 -6.19 11.82
N ALA A 47 13.97 -6.08 10.94
CA ALA A 47 12.93 -5.07 11.05
C ALA A 47 11.91 -5.40 12.14
N GLU A 48 11.53 -4.40 12.94
CA GLU A 48 10.45 -4.52 13.90
C GLU A 48 9.10 -4.28 13.19
N PRO A 49 8.21 -5.28 13.12
CA PRO A 49 7.04 -5.21 12.25
C PRO A 49 6.05 -4.08 12.55
N ASP A 50 5.81 -3.76 13.81
CA ASP A 50 4.81 -2.76 14.19
C ASP A 50 5.31 -1.33 13.92
N ARG A 51 6.59 -1.07 14.15
CA ARG A 51 7.28 0.16 13.79
C ARG A 51 7.29 0.40 12.29
N VAL A 52 7.63 -0.63 11.50
CA VAL A 52 7.59 -0.51 10.03
C VAL A 52 6.17 -0.25 9.56
N TRP A 53 5.18 -0.98 10.11
CA TRP A 53 3.78 -0.75 9.77
C TRP A 53 3.32 0.66 10.09
N HIS A 54 3.65 1.18 11.28
CA HIS A 54 3.26 2.53 11.67
C HIS A 54 3.86 3.59 10.72
N SER A 55 5.12 3.42 10.32
CA SER A 55 5.76 4.30 9.34
C SER A 55 5.07 4.25 7.97
N VAL A 56 4.82 3.06 7.45
CA VAL A 56 4.13 2.86 6.17
C VAL A 56 2.72 3.45 6.21
N GLN A 57 1.94 3.13 7.24
CA GLN A 57 0.56 3.58 7.39
C GLN A 57 0.49 5.12 7.39
N HIS A 58 1.39 5.75 8.14
CA HIS A 58 1.45 7.20 8.26
C HIS A 58 1.82 7.89 6.94
N GLU A 59 2.88 7.45 6.26
CA GLU A 59 3.28 8.05 4.98
C GLU A 59 2.24 7.78 3.88
N LEU A 60 1.64 6.59 3.86
CA LEU A 60 0.62 6.25 2.89
C LEU A 60 -0.66 7.06 3.11
N ALA A 61 -1.06 7.28 4.37
CA ALA A 61 -2.19 8.14 4.70
C ALA A 61 -1.95 9.60 4.23
N ARG A 62 -0.73 10.13 4.39
CA ARG A 62 -0.36 11.45 3.86
C ARG A 62 -0.46 11.50 2.35
N LEU A 63 0.14 10.53 1.66
CA LEU A 63 0.09 10.44 0.20
C LEU A 63 -1.35 10.37 -0.31
N LEU A 64 -2.21 9.57 0.32
CA LEU A 64 -3.63 9.49 -0.04
C LEU A 64 -4.35 10.81 0.23
N ALA A 65 -4.09 11.46 1.35
CA ALA A 65 -4.70 12.74 1.68
C ALA A 65 -4.33 13.86 0.69
N ASP A 66 -3.07 13.89 0.23
CA ASP A 66 -2.57 14.83 -0.77
C ASP A 66 -3.20 14.60 -2.16
N ASN A 67 -3.61 13.36 -2.45
CA ASN A 67 -4.33 12.99 -3.67
C ASN A 67 -5.86 13.06 -3.51
N GLY A 68 -6.37 13.58 -2.37
CA GLY A 68 -7.81 13.74 -2.12
C GLY A 68 -8.53 12.50 -1.58
N ALA A 69 -7.82 11.40 -1.32
CA ALA A 69 -8.35 10.11 -0.86
C ALA A 69 -8.32 9.94 0.66
N ARG A 70 -8.78 10.96 1.42
CA ARG A 70 -8.69 11.02 2.89
C ARG A 70 -9.54 9.98 3.63
N ASN A 71 -10.56 9.45 2.97
CA ASN A 71 -11.52 8.49 3.54
C ASN A 71 -11.13 7.03 3.30
N VAL A 72 -9.91 6.77 2.84
CA VAL A 72 -9.41 5.41 2.62
C VAL A 72 -8.90 4.82 3.94
N THR A 73 -9.44 3.65 4.31
CA THR A 73 -8.95 2.84 5.42
C THR A 73 -7.72 2.05 4.99
N LEU A 74 -6.69 2.02 5.84
CA LEU A 74 -5.46 1.25 5.63
C LEU A 74 -5.41 0.07 6.60
N GLU A 75 -5.27 -1.13 6.06
CA GLU A 75 -5.16 -2.37 6.81
C GLU A 75 -3.81 -3.05 6.56
N ARG A 76 -3.22 -3.63 7.61
CA ARG A 76 -2.06 -4.50 7.48
C ARG A 76 -2.51 -5.92 7.18
N ALA A 77 -1.92 -6.54 6.17
CA ALA A 77 -2.01 -7.98 5.99
C ALA A 77 -0.92 -8.69 6.81
N GLU A 78 -1.26 -9.87 7.33
CA GLU A 78 -0.27 -10.76 7.96
C GLU A 78 0.54 -11.54 6.92
N GLU A 79 -0.06 -11.78 5.75
CA GLU A 79 0.55 -12.58 4.70
C GLU A 79 1.48 -11.75 3.78
N PRO A 80 2.54 -12.35 3.22
CA PRO A 80 3.47 -11.66 2.34
C PRO A 80 2.83 -11.29 0.98
N PRO A 81 3.52 -10.44 0.17
CA PRO A 81 3.15 -10.18 -1.21
C PRO A 81 3.05 -11.46 -2.04
N ARG A 82 2.01 -11.55 -2.89
CA ARG A 82 1.74 -12.71 -3.75
C ARG A 82 2.14 -12.45 -5.20
N GLN A 83 2.64 -13.50 -5.85
CA GLN A 83 2.88 -13.51 -7.29
C GLN A 83 1.56 -13.72 -8.05
N ALA A 84 1.45 -13.11 -9.22
CA ALA A 84 0.39 -13.40 -10.17
C ALA A 84 0.64 -14.76 -10.87
N PRO A 85 -0.36 -15.33 -11.58
CA PRO A 85 -0.26 -16.61 -12.32
C PRO A 85 0.83 -16.72 -13.41
N GLY A 86 1.75 -15.76 -13.51
CA GLY A 86 2.95 -15.80 -14.36
C GLY A 86 4.25 -15.51 -13.59
N GLY A 87 4.26 -15.68 -12.26
CA GLY A 87 5.43 -15.48 -11.39
C GLY A 87 5.79 -14.02 -11.10
N LYS A 88 5.17 -13.05 -11.80
CA LYS A 88 5.41 -11.62 -11.59
C LYS A 88 4.67 -11.10 -10.36
N TYR A 89 5.32 -10.22 -9.60
CA TYR A 89 4.66 -9.45 -8.55
C TYR A 89 3.91 -8.26 -9.17
N ARG A 90 2.64 -8.11 -8.80
CA ARG A 90 1.89 -6.87 -9.05
C ARG A 90 1.90 -6.05 -7.78
N THR A 91 2.46 -4.85 -7.85
CA THR A 91 2.56 -3.92 -6.72
C THR A 91 1.19 -3.40 -6.29
N VAL A 92 0.27 -3.20 -7.24
CA VAL A 92 -1.09 -2.74 -6.99
C VAL A 92 -2.07 -3.72 -7.64
N VAL A 93 -3.02 -4.21 -6.83
CA VAL A 93 -4.11 -5.08 -7.27
C VAL A 93 -5.42 -4.32 -7.02
N PRO A 94 -6.10 -3.84 -8.07
CA PRO A 94 -7.35 -3.11 -7.93
C PRO A 94 -8.50 -4.04 -7.53
N LEU A 95 -9.56 -3.46 -6.99
CA LEU A 95 -10.84 -4.15 -6.81
C LEU A 95 -11.38 -4.52 -8.20
N THR A 96 -11.59 -5.82 -8.44
CA THR A 96 -12.14 -6.36 -9.69
C THR A 96 -13.65 -6.49 -9.63
#